data_AF-A0A7D5RH79-F1
#
_entry.id   AF-A0A7D5RH79-F1
#
_cell.length_a   1.000
_cell.length_b   1.000
_cell.length_c   1.000
_cell.angle_alpha   90.00
_cell.angle_beta   90.00
_cell.angle_gamma   90.00
#
_symmetry.space_group_name_H-M   'P 1'
#
loop_
_entity.id
_entity.type
_entity.pdbx_description
1 polymer ?
#
loop_
_entity_poly.entity_id
_entity_poly.type
_entity_poly.pdbx_seq_one_letter_code
_entity_poly.pdbx_strand_id
1 'polypeptide(L)' 'MDIENNNLASYDDVFNFINEHRPDWERLTDGNKIKIKTNEHIIKFEFLEQLKQKYNLKITEVSFSDYYGIVFAIEKQ' A
#
# COMPACT_ATOMS: atom_id res chain seq x y z
N MET A 1 -18.27 16.54 -5.25
CA MET A 1 -17.44 15.98 -4.15
C MET A 1 -17.08 14.52 -4.48
N ASP A 2 -16.74 14.25 -5.75
CA ASP A 2 -16.87 12.89 -6.31
C ASP A 2 -15.54 12.25 -6.67
N ILE A 3 -14.45 13.03 -6.70
CA ILE A 3 -13.12 12.53 -7.10
C ILE A 3 -12.43 11.86 -5.92
N GLU A 4 -12.52 12.44 -4.71
CA GLU A 4 -11.93 11.85 -3.50
C GLU A 4 -12.62 10.55 -3.09
N ASN A 5 -13.96 10.49 -3.15
CA ASN A 5 -14.73 9.28 -2.83
C ASN A 5 -14.46 8.13 -3.81
N ASN A 6 -14.34 8.41 -5.12
CA ASN A 6 -14.00 7.39 -6.10
C ASN A 6 -12.56 6.88 -5.96
N ASN A 7 -11.63 7.76 -5.58
CA ASN A 7 -10.24 7.35 -5.34
C ASN A 7 -10.12 6.44 -4.10
N LEU A 8 -10.80 6.79 -3.00
CA LEU A 8 -10.81 6.02 -1.74
C LEU A 8 -11.41 4.62 -1.94
N ALA A 9 -12.57 4.51 -2.58
CA ALA A 9 -13.19 3.22 -2.90
C ALA A 9 -12.25 2.32 -3.71
N SER A 10 -11.44 2.93 -4.58
CA SER A 10 -10.52 2.20 -5.44
C SER A 10 -9.22 1.76 -4.73
N TYR A 11 -8.93 2.29 -3.54
CA TYR A 11 -7.89 1.75 -2.66
C TYR A 11 -8.42 0.67 -1.72
N ASP A 12 -9.71 0.65 -1.41
CA ASP A 12 -10.29 -0.42 -0.58
C ASP A 12 -10.10 -1.79 -1.24
N ASP A 13 -10.23 -1.89 -2.56
CA ASP A 13 -9.93 -3.13 -3.32
C ASP A 13 -8.46 -3.54 -3.23
N VAL A 14 -7.53 -2.57 -3.19
CA VAL A 14 -6.10 -2.83 -3.00
C VAL A 14 -5.88 -3.43 -1.61
N PHE A 15 -6.48 -2.82 -0.58
CA PHE A 15 -6.33 -3.26 0.80
C PHE A 15 -7.02 -4.58 1.09
N ASN A 16 -8.18 -4.84 0.49
CA ASN A 16 -8.85 -6.14 0.58
C ASN A 16 -7.96 -7.26 0.02
N PHE A 17 -7.38 -7.05 -1.16
CA PHE A 17 -6.46 -8.02 -1.76
C PHE A 17 -5.18 -8.21 -0.93
N ILE A 18 -4.62 -7.12 -0.37
CA ILE A 18 -3.49 -7.24 0.57
C ILE A 18 -3.91 -8.05 1.79
N ASN A 19 -5.05 -7.76 2.41
CA ASN A 19 -5.54 -8.45 3.61
C ASN A 19 -5.77 -9.95 3.37
N GLU A 20 -6.24 -10.34 2.18
CA GLU A 20 -6.40 -11.74 1.79
C GLU A 20 -5.07 -12.52 1.72
N HIS A 21 -3.97 -11.85 1.34
CA HIS A 21 -2.67 -12.50 1.09
C HIS A 21 -1.62 -12.23 2.18
N ARG A 22 -1.77 -11.12 2.90
CA ARG A 22 -0.87 -10.51 3.88
C ARG A 22 -1.69 -9.80 4.97
N PRO A 23 -2.44 -10.55 5.80
CA PRO A 23 -3.33 -9.97 6.83
C PRO A 23 -2.57 -9.19 7.91
N ASP A 24 -1.28 -9.43 8.07
CA ASP A 24 -0.43 -8.71 9.03
C ASP A 24 0.03 -7.32 8.50
N TRP A 25 -0.29 -6.98 7.26
CA TRP A 25 0.05 -5.67 6.69
C TRP A 25 -1.03 -4.66 7.03
N GLU A 26 -0.59 -3.48 7.46
CA GLU A 26 -1.47 -2.42 7.94
C GLU A 26 -1.67 -1.34 6.88
N ARG A 27 -2.92 -0.89 6.71
CA ARG A 27 -3.23 0.35 6.03
C ARG A 27 -2.88 1.53 6.92
N LEU A 28 -2.09 2.46 6.40
CA LEU A 28 -1.80 3.74 7.03
C LEU A 28 -2.29 4.89 6.14
N THR A 29 -2.81 5.93 6.77
CA THR A 29 -3.18 7.20 6.11
C THR A 29 -2.38 8.31 6.76
N ASP A 30 -1.51 8.97 5.99
CA ASP A 30 -0.67 10.06 6.47
C ASP A 30 -0.93 11.31 5.63
N GLY A 31 -1.77 12.21 6.16
CA GLY A 31 -2.32 13.32 5.41
C GLY A 31 -3.07 12.83 4.17
N ASN A 32 -2.58 13.23 2.99
CA ASN A 32 -3.15 12.84 1.69
C ASN A 32 -2.51 11.59 1.08
N LYS A 33 -1.55 10.95 1.79
CA LYS A 33 -0.84 9.78 1.28
C LYS A 33 -1.45 8.50 1.83
N ILE A 34 -1.65 7.54 0.94
CA ILE A 34 -2.02 6.17 1.29
C ILE A 34 -0.75 5.35 1.44
N LYS A 35 -0.59 4.70 2.58
CA LYS A 35 0.61 3.95 2.95
C LYS A 35 0.26 2.51 3.33
N ILE A 36 1.19 1.60 3.07
CA ILE A 36 1.15 0.20 3.48
C ILE A 36 2.32 -0.03 4.43
N LYS A 37 2.05 -0.50 5.64
CA LYS A 37 3.08 -0.90 6.61
C LYS A 37 3.13 -2.42 6.68
N THR A 38 4.33 -2.97 6.55
CA THR A 38 4.56 -4.41 6.61
C THR A 38 5.22 -4.78 7.92
N ASN A 39 5.04 -6.03 8.35
CA ASN A 39 5.85 -6.66 9.39
C ASN A 39 7.17 -7.25 8.83
N GLU A 40 7.49 -6.96 7.56
CA GLU A 40 8.67 -7.49 6.89
C GLU A 40 9.85 -6.52 7.05
N HIS A 41 11.05 -7.08 7.26
CA HIS A 41 12.30 -6.31 7.31
C HIS A 41 13.08 -6.35 5.99
N ILE A 42 12.63 -7.15 5.02
CA ILE A 42 13.22 -7.30 3.69
C ILE A 42 12.12 -7.08 2.66
N ILE A 43 12.38 -6.24 1.66
CA ILE A 43 11.44 -5.98 0.58
C ILE A 43 11.33 -7.23 -0.30
N LYS A 44 10.17 -7.90 -0.28
CA LYS A 44 9.82 -8.90 -1.29
C LYS A 44 9.23 -8.20 -2.51
N PHE A 45 10.08 -7.92 -3.49
CA PHE A 45 9.69 -7.21 -4.71
C PHE A 45 8.53 -7.89 -5.46
N GLU A 46 8.42 -9.22 -5.43
CA GLU A 46 7.41 -9.96 -6.19
C GLU A 46 5.96 -9.55 -5.86
N PHE A 47 5.61 -9.43 -4.57
CA PHE A 47 4.25 -9.06 -4.18
C PHE A 47 3.95 -7.59 -4.50
N LEU A 48 4.93 -6.71 -4.33
CA LEU A 48 4.80 -5.31 -4.71
C LEU A 48 4.61 -5.14 -6.22
N GLU A 49 5.35 -5.91 -7.04
CA GLU A 49 5.16 -5.90 -8.50
C GLU A 49 3.76 -6.40 -8.90
N GLN A 50 3.21 -7.41 -8.22
CA GLN A 50 1.82 -7.84 -8.43
C GLN A 50 0.83 -6.72 -8.14
N LEU A 51 1.01 -5.98 -7.04
CA LEU A 51 0.17 -4.84 -6.70
C LEU A 51 0.27 -3.73 -7.75
N LYS A 52 1.49 -3.40 -8.21
CA LYS A 52 1.73 -2.42 -9.28
C LYS A 52 0.99 -2.80 -10.56
N GLN A 53 1.13 -4.05 -11.01
CA GLN A 53 0.51 -4.53 -12.25
C GLN A 53 -1.01 -4.63 -12.16
N LYS A 54 -1.54 -5.18 -11.06
CA LYS A 54 -2.98 -5.41 -10.91
C LYS A 54 -3.78 -4.12 -10.74
N TYR A 55 -3.21 -3.14 -10.02
CA TYR A 55 -3.93 -1.93 -9.62
C TYR A 55 -3.38 -0.64 -10.25
N ASN A 56 -2.43 -0.76 -11.20
CA ASN A 56 -1.71 0.36 -11.79
C ASN A 56 -1.15 1.32 -10.71
N LEU A 57 -0.48 0.73 -9.70
CA LEU A 57 0.07 1.48 -8.58
C LEU A 57 1.53 1.85 -8.82
N LYS A 58 1.93 2.99 -8.29
CA LYS A 58 3.30 3.44 -8.18
C LYS A 58 3.67 3.55 -6.70
N ILE A 59 4.84 3.04 -6.35
CA ILE A 59 5.43 3.29 -5.04
C ILE A 59 6.13 4.64 -5.11
N THR A 60 5.72 5.58 -4.25
CA THR A 60 6.27 6.94 -4.24
C THR A 60 7.31 7.14 -3.16
N GLU A 61 7.22 6.41 -2.05
CA GLU A 61 8.16 6.49 -0.93
C GLU A 61 8.35 5.11 -0.30
N VAL A 62 9.57 4.87 0.21
CA VAL A 62 9.88 3.69 1.03
C VAL A 62 10.58 4.18 2.28
N SER A 63 10.11 3.75 3.45
CA SER A 63 10.71 4.07 4.74
C SER A 63 10.95 2.79 5.53
N PHE A 64 12.17 2.65 6.05
CA PHE A 64 12.54 1.56 6.93
C PHE A 64 12.34 2.04 8.36
N SER A 65 11.43 1.41 9.09
CA SER A 65 11.32 1.66 10.53
C SER A 65 12.15 0.60 11.25
N ASP A 66 13.12 1.03 12.06
CA ASP A 66 14.05 0.13 12.76
C ASP A 66 13.34 -0.86 13.72
N TYR A 67 12.06 -0.64 14.02
CA TYR A 67 11.30 -1.44 14.98
C TYR A 67 9.99 -2.07 14.44
N TYR A 68 9.46 -1.60 13.29
CA TYR A 68 8.09 -1.96 12.88
C TYR A 68 7.96 -2.41 11.40
N GLY A 69 9.08 -2.70 10.74
CA GLY A 69 9.11 -3.17 9.35
C GLY A 69 9.15 -2.05 8.31
N ILE A 70 8.79 -2.36 7.08
CA ILE A 70 8.90 -1.45 5.93
C ILE A 70 7.56 -0.75 5.67
N VAL A 71 7.60 0.56 5.41
CA VAL A 71 6.43 1.36 5.01
C VAL A 71 6.59 1.82 3.57
N PHE A 72 5.56 1.58 2.76
CA PHE A 72 5.47 2.01 1.36
C PHE A 72 4.38 3.06 1.22
N ALA A 73 4.67 4.21 0.62
CA ALA A 73 3.62 5.09 0.10
C ALA A 73 3.24 4.66 -1.32
N ILE A 74 1.94 4.60 -1.60
CA ILE A 74 1.41 4.20 -2.90
C ILE A 74 0.50 5.28 -3.48
N GLU A 75 0.56 5.42 -4.79
CA GLU A 75 -0.31 6.29 -5.57
C GLU A 75 -0.77 5.54 -6.83
N LYS A 76 -2.01 5.77 -7.26
CA LYS A 76 -2.49 5.31 -8.56
C LYS A 76 -1.81 6.11 -9.67
N GLN A 77 -1.38 5.39 -10.70
CA GLN A 77 -0.81 5.94 -11.92
C GLN A 77 -1.88 6.19 -12.97
#